data_AF-A0A2V7MAA7-F1
#
_entry.id   AF-A0A2V7MAA7-F1
#
_cell.length_a   1.000
_cell.length_b   1.000
_cell.length_c   1.000
_cell.angle_alpha   90.00
_cell.angle_beta   90.00
_cell.angle_gamma   90.00
#
_symmetry.space_group_name_H-M   'P 1'
#
loop_
_entity.id
_entity.type
_entity.pdbx_description
1 polymer ?
#
loop_
_entity_poly.entity_id
_entity_poly.type
_entity_poly.pdbx_seq_one_letter_code
_entity_poly.pdbx_strand_id
1 'polypeptide(L)' 'KELAEFPDVVRRAAAAYEPHRITGYLEGLARLAHAWYHKYRVLGEPEEAARLVLARAVQQVLSNGLSLLGIRAPDRM' A
#
# COMPACT_ATOMS: atom_id res chain seq x y z
N LYS A 1 -1.61 -0.87 10.91
CA LYS A 1 -0.27 -0.54 11.45
C LYS A 1 0.69 -0.34 10.30
N GLU A 2 0.90 -1.33 9.43
CA GLU A 2 1.73 -1.25 8.20
C GLU A 2 1.67 0.07 7.42
N LEU A 3 0.47 0.58 7.10
CA LEU A 3 0.32 1.82 6.32
C LEU A 3 0.94 3.06 6.98
N ALA A 4 0.96 3.10 8.32
CA ALA A 4 1.51 4.23 9.06
C ALA A 4 3.03 4.27 9.03
N GLU A 5 3.70 3.17 8.66
CA GLU A 5 5.15 3.07 8.58
C GLU A 5 5.70 3.63 7.27
N PHE A 6 4.86 3.81 6.24
CA PHE A 6 5.29 4.26 4.92
C PHE A 6 6.12 5.56 4.94
N PRO A 7 5.73 6.63 5.67
CA PRO A 7 6.54 7.85 5.73
C PRO A 7 7.93 7.61 6.33
N ASP A 8 8.05 6.73 7.32
CA ASP A 8 9.34 6.38 7.94
C ASP A 8 10.22 5.57 7.00
N VAL A 9 9.63 4.62 6.27
CA VAL A 9 10.34 3.85 5.24
C VAL A 9 10.90 4.80 4.18
N VAL A 10 10.11 5.74 3.68
CA VAL A 10 10.55 6.73 2.68
C VAL A 10 11.67 7.61 3.24
N ARG A 11 11.53 8.14 4.46
CA ARG A 11 12.58 8.95 5.10
C ARG A 11 13.90 8.20 5.24
N ARG A 12 13.84 6.95 5.70
CA ARG A 12 15.03 6.09 5.88
C ARG A 12 15.66 5.69 4.55
N ALA A 13 14.85 5.41 3.53
CA ALA A 13 15.32 5.09 2.19
C ALA A 13 16.05 6.28 1.55
N ALA A 14 15.48 7.49 1.69
CA ALA A 14 16.10 8.71 1.20
C ALA A 14 17.41 9.04 1.93
N ALA A 15 17.42 8.96 3.27
CA ALA A 15 18.62 9.27 4.06
C ALA A 15 19.79 8.31 3.79
N ALA A 16 19.50 7.04 3.49
CA ALA A 16 20.51 6.02 3.21
C ALA A 16 20.87 5.91 1.72
N TYR A 17 20.18 6.63 0.82
CA TYR A 17 20.27 6.42 -0.64
C TYR A 17 19.97 4.97 -1.05
N GLU A 18 18.96 4.37 -0.43
CA GLU A 18 18.58 2.96 -0.63
C GLU A 18 17.13 2.82 -1.13
N PRO A 19 16.85 3.07 -2.43
CA PRO A 19 15.49 3.00 -2.99
C PRO A 19 14.82 1.63 -2.87
N HIS A 20 15.61 0.55 -2.82
CA HIS A 20 15.12 -0.82 -2.71
C HIS A 20 14.32 -1.09 -1.41
N ARG A 21 14.48 -0.24 -0.38
CA ARG A 21 13.65 -0.30 0.83
C ARG A 21 12.19 0.03 0.53
N ILE A 22 11.94 0.95 -0.41
CA ILE A 22 10.57 1.30 -0.83
C ILE A 22 9.97 0.13 -1.60
N THR A 23 10.71 -0.50 -2.52
CA THR A 23 10.21 -1.66 -3.27
C THR A 23 9.86 -2.82 -2.36
N GLY A 24 10.72 -3.15 -1.38
CA GLY A 24 10.47 -4.23 -0.43
C GLY A 24 9.24 -3.96 0.46
N TYR A 25 9.06 -2.71 0.90
CA TYR A 25 7.86 -2.31 1.64
C TYR A 25 6.58 -2.45 0.78
N LEU A 26 6.61 -1.96 -0.46
CA LEU A 26 5.46 -2.03 -1.37
C LEU A 26 5.07 -3.48 -1.71
N GLU A 27 6.05 -4.36 -1.95
CA GLU A 27 5.82 -5.79 -2.17
C GLU A 27 5.15 -6.43 -0.95
N GLY A 28 5.67 -6.12 0.25
CA GLY A 28 5.09 -6.61 1.49
C GLY A 28 3.66 -6.11 1.74
N LEU A 29 3.41 -4.83 1.48
CA LEU A 29 2.08 -4.24 1.58
C LEU A 29 1.11 -4.86 0.58
N ALA A 30 1.52 -5.06 -0.67
CA ALA A 30 0.70 -5.68 -1.71
C ALA A 30 0.30 -7.12 -1.32
N ARG A 31 1.24 -7.91 -0.80
CA ARG A 31 0.98 -9.27 -0.31
C ARG A 31 -0.01 -9.28 0.86
N LEU A 32 0.13 -8.37 1.82
CA LEU A 32 -0.80 -8.25 2.94
C LEU A 32 -2.20 -7.81 2.48
N ALA A 33 -2.27 -6.84 1.57
CA ALA A 33 -3.52 -6.37 1.00
C ALA A 33 -4.25 -7.48 0.22
N HIS A 34 -3.52 -8.25 -0.58
CA HIS A 34 -4.06 -9.38 -1.32
C HIS A 34 -4.63 -10.47 -0.38
N ALA A 35 -3.87 -10.84 0.66
CA ALA A 35 -4.34 -11.78 1.67
C ALA A 35 -5.57 -11.28 2.43
N TRP A 36 -5.60 -9.98 2.80
CA TRP A 36 -6.74 -9.35 3.45
C TRP A 36 -7.99 -9.37 2.55
N TYR A 37 -7.85 -9.02 1.28
CA TYR A 37 -8.96 -8.99 0.33
C TYR A 37 -9.57 -10.39 0.11
N HIS A 38 -8.72 -11.43 0.05
CA HIS A 38 -9.19 -12.81 -0.05
C HIS A 38 -9.90 -13.29 1.22
N LYS A 39 -9.45 -12.84 2.39
CA LYS A 39 -9.99 -13.30 3.68
C LYS A 39 -11.28 -12.57 4.06
N TYR A 40 -11.42 -11.29 3.73
CA TYR A 40 -12.53 -10.45 4.16
C TYR A 40 -13.27 -9.87 2.96
N ARG A 41 -14.52 -10.29 2.78
CA ARG A 41 -15.42 -9.71 1.78
C ARG A 41 -15.62 -8.22 2.07
N VAL A 42 -15.47 -7.34 1.07
CA VAL A 42 -15.63 -5.90 1.31
C VAL A 42 -17.10 -5.48 1.21
N LEU A 43 -17.78 -5.90 0.14
CA LEU A 43 -19.13 -5.44 -0.20
C LEU A 43 -20.22 -6.34 0.39
N GLY A 44 -21.30 -5.72 0.89
CA GLY A 44 -22.46 -6.39 1.47
C GLY A 44 -22.27 -6.83 2.92
N GLU A 45 -21.31 -6.23 3.62
CA GLU A 45 -20.96 -6.55 5.00
C GLU A 45 -21.23 -5.34 5.91
N PRO A 46 -21.55 -5.53 7.20
CA PRO A 46 -21.78 -4.40 8.12
C PRO A 46 -20.60 -3.41 8.16
N GLU A 47 -19.38 -3.92 7.95
CA GLU A 47 -18.15 -3.12 8.00
C GLU A 47 -17.70 -2.58 6.62
N GLU A 48 -18.57 -2.60 5.61
CA GLU A 48 -18.26 -2.19 4.24
C GLU A 48 -17.59 -0.81 4.19
N ALA A 49 -18.16 0.19 4.87
CA ALA A 49 -17.62 1.55 4.88
C ALA A 49 -16.17 1.60 5.41
N ALA A 50 -15.89 0.90 6.51
CA ALA A 50 -14.54 0.83 7.08
C ALA A 50 -13.57 0.06 6.16
N ARG A 51 -14.03 -1.03 5.53
CA ARG A 51 -13.23 -1.83 4.59
C ARG A 51 -12.91 -1.07 3.30
N LEU A 52 -13.83 -0.24 2.79
CA LEU A 52 -13.60 0.63 1.65
C LEU A 52 -12.56 1.72 1.95
N VAL A 53 -12.62 2.33 3.14
CA VAL A 53 -11.60 3.28 3.59
C VAL A 53 -10.23 2.63 3.66
N LEU A 54 -10.13 1.41 4.20
CA LEU A 54 -8.89 0.66 4.24
C LEU A 54 -8.36 0.35 2.84
N ALA A 55 -9.22 -0.12 1.92
CA ALA A 55 -8.83 -0.40 0.54
C ALA A 55 -8.29 0.86 -0.16
N ARG A 56 -8.95 2.01 0.04
CA ARG A 56 -8.50 3.29 -0.52
C ARG A 56 -7.17 3.75 0.06
N ALA A 57 -6.96 3.57 1.37
CA ALA A 57 -5.70 3.91 2.03
C ALA A 57 -4.52 3.06 1.49
N VAL A 58 -4.74 1.76 1.29
CA VAL A 58 -3.76 0.87 0.64
C VAL A 58 -3.45 1.35 -0.77
N GLN A 59 -4.48 1.64 -1.58
CA GLN A 59 -4.32 2.14 -2.94
C GLN A 59 -3.49 3.42 -2.99
N GLN A 60 -3.74 4.36 -2.07
CA GLN A 60 -3.00 5.62 -2.00
C GLN A 60 -1.51 5.39 -1.71
N VAL A 61 -1.19 4.52 -0.74
CA VAL A 61 0.21 4.22 -0.38
C VAL A 61 0.93 3.51 -1.53
N LEU A 62 0.29 2.54 -2.18
CA LEU A 62 0.85 1.86 -3.36
C LEU A 62 1.12 2.86 -4.50
N SER A 63 0.15 3.72 -4.82
CA SER A 63 0.29 4.73 -5.87
C SER A 63 1.42 5.72 -5.57
N ASN A 64 1.51 6.21 -4.32
CA ASN A 64 2.58 7.12 -3.90
C ASN A 64 3.96 6.46 -4.01
N GLY A 65 4.10 5.23 -3.52
CA GLY A 65 5.40 4.53 -3.56
C GLY A 65 5.82 4.17 -4.98
N LEU A 66 4.91 3.71 -5.84
CA LEU A 66 5.21 3.47 -7.26
C LEU A 66 5.61 4.77 -7.98
N SER A 67 4.94 5.88 -7.68
CA SER A 67 5.28 7.19 -8.23
C SER A 67 6.68 7.65 -7.82
N LEU A 68 7.10 7.41 -6.57
CA LEU A 68 8.46 7.69 -6.11
C LEU A 68 9.53 6.86 -6.86
N LEU A 69 9.14 5.69 -7.38
CA LEU A 69 10.01 4.81 -8.17
C LEU A 69 9.94 5.12 -9.68
N GLY A 70 9.17 6.12 -10.10
CA GLY A 70 8.96 6.45 -11.51
C GLY A 70 8.05 5.46 -12.26
N ILE A 71 7.26 4.66 -11.53
CA ILE A 71 6.36 3.65 -12.08
C ILE A 71 4.93 4.18 -12.03
N ARG A 72 4.19 4.05 -13.15
CA ARG A 72 2.77 4.41 -13.20
C ARG A 72 1.94 3.31 -12.55
N ALA A 73 1.07 3.69 -11.61
CA ALA A 73 0.03 2.81 -11.08
C ALA A 73 -1.24 2.89 -11.97
N PRO A 74 -1.66 1.81 -12.65
CA PRO A 74 -2.85 1.82 -13.48
C PRO A 74 -4.13 1.82 -12.63
N ASP A 75 -5.17 2.55 -13.09
CA ASP A 75 -6.49 2.56 -12.44
C ASP A 75 -7.22 1.22 -12.60
N ARG A 76 -6.87 0.46 -13.65
CA ARG A 76 -7.37 -0.88 -13.94
C ARG A 76 -6.31 -1.65 -14.71
N MET A 77 -6.03 -2.88 -14.28
CA MET A 77 -5.19 -3.85 -15.00
C MET A 77 -6.04 -4.79 -15.84
#